data_AF-A0AAV2QFC5-F1
#
_entry.id   AF-A0AAV2QFC5-F1
#
_cell.length_a   1.000
_cell.length_b   1.000
_cell.length_c   1.000
_cell.angle_alpha   90.00
_cell.angle_beta   90.00
_cell.angle_gamma   90.00
#
_symmetry.space_group_name_H-M   'P 1'
#
loop_
_entity.id
_entity.type
_entity.pdbx_description
1 polymer ?
#
loop_
_entity_poly.entity_id
_entity_poly.type
_entity_poly.pdbx_seq_one_letter_code
_entity_poly.pdbx_strand_id
1 'polypeptide(L)'
;IRQSNERRVLLRDLSFNSTGIYRCEVSADAPHFRTFANQSVMVVVELPDRPPTIAGGRSHYRVGETARLNCTSIKSKPVAHLDWFINGIKAPEETKIRYYPWQHPDGLESRRLGLSFQVEEAHFLEGVLTLKCKARVAAIYTAVE
;
A
#
# COMPACT_ATOMS: atom_id res chain seq x y z
N ILE A 1 -13.64 9.89 29.27
CA ILE A 1 -12.34 9.73 29.98
C ILE A 1 -12.30 8.47 30.87
N ARG A 2 -13.43 7.95 31.35
CA ARG A 2 -13.55 6.73 32.20
C ARG A 2 -13.11 5.37 31.60
N GLN A 3 -12.32 5.34 30.51
CA GLN A 3 -11.90 4.11 29.82
C GLN A 3 -10.38 3.94 29.72
N SER A 4 -9.58 4.98 30.04
CA SER A 4 -8.13 4.87 30.14
C SER A 4 -7.71 4.49 31.55
N ASN A 5 -6.59 3.77 31.71
CA ASN A 5 -6.00 3.37 32.98
C ASN A 5 -4.46 3.33 32.89
N GLU A 6 -3.80 2.80 33.91
CA GLU A 6 -2.33 2.77 34.04
C GLU A 6 -1.61 1.91 32.97
N ARG A 7 -2.33 1.12 32.18
CA ARG A 7 -1.78 0.27 31.10
C ARG A 7 -2.41 0.52 29.74
N ARG A 8 -3.52 1.25 29.66
CA ARG A 8 -4.33 1.41 28.44
C ARG A 8 -4.76 2.86 28.28
N VAL A 9 -4.53 3.40 27.09
CA VAL A 9 -4.99 4.73 26.71
C VAL A 9 -6.00 4.58 25.58
N LEU A 10 -7.22 5.08 25.79
CA LEU A 10 -8.19 5.21 24.71
C LEU A 10 -7.98 6.54 24.00
N LEU A 11 -7.75 6.47 22.70
CA LEU A 11 -7.74 7.62 21.80
C LEU A 11 -9.07 7.68 21.05
N ARG A 12 -9.65 8.86 20.92
CA ARG A 12 -10.89 9.13 20.17
C ARG A 12 -10.62 10.21 19.14
N ASP A 13 -11.45 10.26 18.12
CA ASP A 13 -11.43 11.30 17.08
C ASP A 13 -10.03 11.43 16.44
N LEU A 14 -9.44 10.28 16.10
CA LEU A 14 -8.13 10.20 15.48
C LEU A 14 -8.16 10.81 14.08
N SER A 15 -7.07 11.48 13.72
CA SER A 15 -6.82 11.97 12.36
C SER A 15 -5.50 11.39 11.84
N PHE A 16 -5.20 11.59 10.56
CA PHE A 16 -3.90 11.16 10.00
C PHE A 16 -2.70 11.75 10.75
N ASN A 17 -2.84 12.95 11.32
CA ASN A 17 -1.80 13.60 12.13
C ASN A 17 -1.56 12.93 13.49
N SER A 18 -2.44 12.02 13.91
CA SER A 18 -2.24 11.17 15.08
C SER A 18 -1.27 10.00 14.81
N THR A 19 -0.79 9.84 13.57
CA THR A 19 0.29 8.89 13.27
C THR A 19 1.58 9.34 13.94
N GLY A 20 2.25 8.44 14.67
CA GLY A 20 3.47 8.79 15.38
C GLY A 20 3.98 7.71 16.31
N ILE A 21 5.02 8.06 17.08
CA ILE A 21 5.60 7.21 18.12
C ILE A 21 4.81 7.44 19.41
N TYR A 22 4.25 6.37 19.94
CA TYR A 22 3.57 6.35 21.23
C TYR A 22 4.46 5.65 22.24
N ARG A 23 4.75 6.33 23.34
CA ARG A 23 5.62 5.86 24.41
C ARG A 23 4.82 5.66 25.69
N CYS A 24 4.96 4.49 26.29
CA CYS A 24 4.50 4.21 27.65
C CYS A 24 5.71 4.31 28.58
N GLU A 25 5.57 5.07 29.66
CA GLU A 25 6.64 5.32 30.62
C GLU A 25 6.12 5.13 32.05
N VAL A 26 6.89 4.41 32.86
CA VAL A 26 6.63 4.17 34.28
C VAL A 26 7.85 4.61 35.06
N SER A 27 7.65 5.51 36.02
CA SER A 27 8.70 6.06 36.88
C SER A 27 8.42 5.70 38.35
N ALA A 28 9.43 5.16 39.04
CA ALA A 28 9.41 4.94 40.47
C ALA A 28 9.81 6.22 41.22
N ASP A 29 9.19 6.46 42.38
CA ASP A 29 9.44 7.63 43.23
C ASP A 29 10.56 7.37 44.25
N ALA A 30 10.88 8.37 45.06
CA ALA A 30 11.92 8.32 46.09
C ALA A 30 11.86 7.03 46.95
N PRO A 31 13.02 6.50 47.40
CA PRO A 31 14.39 7.05 47.27
C PRO A 31 15.13 6.62 45.99
N HIS A 32 14.55 5.76 45.14
CA HIS A 32 15.20 5.23 43.95
C HIS A 32 14.41 5.58 42.68
N PHE A 33 14.76 6.71 42.07
CA PHE A 33 14.19 7.14 40.80
C PHE A 33 14.64 6.20 39.67
N ARG A 34 13.74 5.33 39.23
CA ARG A 34 13.94 4.43 38.09
C ARG A 34 12.84 4.65 37.07
N THR A 35 13.22 4.84 35.81
CA THR A 35 12.28 5.03 34.71
C THR A 35 12.42 3.89 33.72
N PHE A 36 11.30 3.23 33.42
CA PHE A 36 11.20 2.25 32.34
C PHE A 36 10.26 2.79 31.29
N ALA A 37 10.65 2.67 30.03
CA ALA A 37 9.79 3.06 28.94
C ALA A 37 9.90 2.09 27.78
N ASN A 38 8.79 1.95 27.06
CA ASN A 38 8.74 1.26 25.80
C ASN A 38 7.94 2.10 24.81
N GLN A 39 8.21 1.94 23.53
CA GLN A 39 7.59 2.74 22.48
C GLN A 39 7.21 1.90 21.27
N SER A 40 6.17 2.31 20.57
CA SER A 40 5.74 1.71 19.31
C SER A 40 5.20 2.77 18.35
N VAL A 41 5.21 2.46 17.07
CA VAL A 41 4.67 3.35 16.02
C VAL A 41 3.21 3.00 15.79
N MET A 42 2.33 3.97 15.97
CA MET A 42 0.93 3.87 15.57
C MET A 42 0.74 4.61 14.24
N VAL A 43 0.10 3.95 13.27
CA VAL A 43 -0.25 4.55 11.98
C VAL A 43 -1.76 4.55 11.83
N VAL A 44 -2.32 5.73 11.58
CA VAL A 44 -3.74 5.86 11.23
C VAL A 44 -3.86 5.64 9.73
N VAL A 45 -4.64 4.62 9.34
CA VAL A 45 -4.81 4.24 7.95
C VAL A 45 -6.26 4.41 7.50
N GLU A 46 -6.42 4.80 6.24
CA GLU A 46 -7.67 4.67 5.50
C GLU A 46 -7.41 3.71 4.33
N LEU A 47 -8.07 2.55 4.39
CA LEU A 47 -7.90 1.50 3.40
C LEU A 47 -8.79 1.74 2.19
N PRO A 48 -8.34 1.36 0.98
CA PRO A 48 -9.18 1.41 -0.20
C PRO A 48 -10.36 0.44 -0.04
N ASP A 49 -11.53 0.85 -0.52
CA ASP A 49 -12.76 0.05 -0.47
C ASP A 49 -12.79 -1.08 -1.52
N ARG A 50 -11.91 -0.99 -2.53
CA ARG A 50 -11.85 -1.89 -3.69
C ARG A 50 -10.41 -2.11 -4.17
N PRO A 51 -10.17 -3.21 -4.92
CA PRO A 51 -8.88 -3.46 -5.56
C PRO A 51 -8.52 -2.40 -6.61
N PRO A 52 -7.24 -2.31 -7.03
CA PRO A 52 -6.81 -1.35 -8.03
C PRO A 52 -7.35 -1.70 -9.41
N THR A 53 -7.62 -0.71 -10.25
CA THR A 53 -8.17 -0.95 -11.60
C THR A 53 -7.06 -0.97 -12.65
N ILE A 54 -7.09 -1.97 -13.52
CA ILE A 54 -6.23 -2.07 -14.70
C ILE A 54 -6.92 -1.46 -15.92
N ALA A 55 -6.23 -0.60 -16.66
CA ALA A 55 -6.68 0.02 -17.89
C ALA A 55 -5.64 -0.11 -19.01
N GLY A 56 -6.10 -0.07 -20.27
CA GLY A 56 -5.24 -0.17 -21.46
C GLY A 56 -4.87 -1.60 -21.89
N GLY A 57 -5.33 -2.60 -21.13
CA GLY A 57 -5.17 -4.01 -21.51
C GLY A 57 -6.02 -4.40 -22.71
N ARG A 58 -5.53 -5.38 -23.48
CA ARG A 58 -6.24 -6.00 -24.59
C ARG A 58 -6.52 -7.46 -24.27
N SER A 59 -7.61 -8.00 -24.83
CA SER A 59 -7.96 -9.42 -24.68
C SER A 59 -7.01 -10.36 -25.40
N HIS A 60 -6.28 -9.86 -26.39
CA HIS A 60 -5.33 -10.61 -27.20
C HIS A 60 -4.11 -9.75 -27.49
N TYR A 61 -2.93 -10.37 -27.42
CA TYR A 61 -1.66 -9.78 -27.82
C TYR A 61 -0.96 -10.73 -28.78
N ARG A 62 -0.28 -10.17 -29.79
CA ARG A 62 0.60 -10.95 -30.65
C ARG A 62 2.02 -10.94 -30.08
N VAL A 63 2.75 -12.04 -30.28
CA VAL A 63 4.19 -12.07 -30.01
C VAL A 63 4.87 -10.97 -30.83
N GLY A 64 5.76 -10.22 -30.18
CA GLY A 64 6.44 -9.05 -30.72
C GLY A 64 5.69 -7.72 -30.50
N GLU A 65 4.41 -7.74 -30.12
CA GLU A 65 3.65 -6.53 -29.80
C GLU A 65 4.10 -5.92 -28.46
N THR A 66 4.05 -4.60 -28.33
CA THR A 66 4.29 -3.92 -27.05
C THR A 66 3.00 -3.77 -26.27
N ALA A 67 2.88 -4.43 -25.11
CA ALA A 67 1.78 -4.25 -24.19
C ALA A 67 2.04 -3.02 -23.31
N ARG A 68 1.08 -2.07 -23.26
CA ARG A 68 1.12 -0.88 -22.40
C ARG A 68 -0.15 -0.75 -21.59
N LEU A 69 -0.04 -0.88 -20.28
CA LEU A 69 -1.16 -0.86 -19.35
C LEU A 69 -0.89 0.08 -18.19
N ASN A 70 -1.96 0.51 -17.52
CA ASN A 70 -1.90 1.29 -16.30
C ASN A 70 -2.71 0.61 -15.21
N CYS A 71 -2.12 0.52 -14.02
CA CYS A 71 -2.82 0.13 -12.82
C CYS A 71 -2.99 1.36 -11.93
N THR A 72 -4.21 1.60 -11.46
CA THR A 72 -4.54 2.75 -10.62
C THR A 72 -5.13 2.29 -9.30
N SER A 73 -4.55 2.74 -8.18
CA SER A 73 -5.10 2.46 -6.86
C SER A 73 -6.32 3.35 -6.57
N ILE A 74 -7.29 2.78 -5.88
CA ILE A 74 -8.28 3.59 -5.16
C ILE A 74 -7.56 4.45 -4.12
N LYS A 75 -8.16 5.59 -3.78
CA LYS A 75 -7.63 6.52 -2.79
C LYS A 75 -7.46 5.82 -1.43
N SER A 76 -6.32 6.04 -0.79
CA SER A 76 -5.99 5.47 0.51
C SER A 76 -5.05 6.39 1.28
N LYS A 77 -4.86 6.12 2.57
CA LYS A 77 -3.81 6.78 3.36
C LYS A 77 -3.17 5.78 4.32
N PRO A 78 -1.83 5.63 4.32
CA PRO A 78 -0.88 6.14 3.33
C PRO A 78 -1.21 5.72 1.88
N VAL A 79 -0.59 6.38 0.90
CA VAL A 79 -0.70 5.99 -0.50
C VAL A 79 -0.34 4.51 -0.70
N ALA A 80 -1.14 3.81 -1.52
CA ALA A 80 -0.87 2.42 -1.86
C ALA A 80 0.46 2.24 -2.63
N HIS A 81 1.20 1.19 -2.26
CA HIS A 81 2.29 0.66 -3.07
C HIS A 81 1.73 -0.31 -4.11
N LEU A 82 1.98 -0.04 -5.39
CA LEU A 82 1.55 -0.89 -6.50
C LEU A 82 2.68 -1.78 -6.99
N ASP A 83 2.34 -3.00 -7.40
CA ASP A 83 3.24 -3.95 -8.07
C ASP A 83 2.50 -4.68 -9.20
N TRP A 84 3.20 -4.85 -10.33
CA TRP A 84 2.74 -5.66 -11.45
C TRP A 84 3.27 -7.09 -11.37
N PHE A 85 2.45 -8.04 -11.81
CA PHE A 85 2.79 -9.44 -11.95
C PHE A 85 2.38 -9.93 -13.34
N ILE A 86 3.29 -10.63 -14.02
CA ILE A 86 3.07 -11.31 -15.29
C ILE A 86 3.11 -12.80 -15.00
N ASN A 87 2.00 -13.50 -15.22
CA ASN A 87 1.81 -14.91 -14.88
C ASN A 87 2.20 -15.27 -13.44
N GLY A 88 1.89 -14.37 -12.50
CA GLY A 88 2.19 -14.56 -11.08
C GLY A 88 3.63 -14.22 -10.68
N ILE A 89 4.52 -13.94 -11.63
CA ILE A 89 5.89 -13.50 -11.38
C ILE A 89 5.93 -11.97 -11.34
N LYS A 90 6.63 -11.39 -10.35
CA LYS A 90 6.74 -9.93 -10.22
C LYS A 90 7.44 -9.36 -11.45
N ALA A 91 6.81 -8.38 -12.10
CA ALA A 91 7.36 -7.75 -13.29
C ALA A 91 8.69 -7.03 -12.96
N PRO A 92 9.69 -7.05 -13.85
CA PRO A 92 10.95 -6.34 -13.67
C PRO A 92 10.74 -4.82 -13.53
N GLU A 93 11.65 -4.12 -12.84
CA GLU A 93 11.49 -2.69 -12.55
C GLU A 93 11.60 -1.81 -13.80
N GLU A 94 12.43 -2.21 -14.76
CA GLU A 94 12.63 -1.56 -16.06
C GLU A 94 11.37 -1.54 -16.93
N THR A 95 10.44 -2.48 -16.71
CA THR A 95 9.16 -2.52 -17.42
C THR A 95 8.12 -1.58 -16.79
N LYS A 96 8.40 -1.02 -15.60
CA LYS A 96 7.44 -0.23 -14.83
C LYS A 96 7.62 1.25 -15.09
N ILE A 97 6.49 1.91 -15.37
CA ILE A 97 6.45 3.37 -15.56
C ILE A 97 5.89 3.99 -14.28
N ARG A 98 6.74 4.74 -13.56
CA ARG A 98 6.39 5.35 -12.28
C ARG A 98 5.77 6.72 -12.50
N TYR A 99 4.59 6.92 -11.92
CA TYR A 99 3.92 8.22 -11.86
C TYR A 99 3.98 8.77 -10.43
N TYR A 100 3.96 10.09 -10.29
CA TYR A 100 3.82 10.74 -9.00
C TYR A 100 2.41 10.49 -8.44
N PRO A 101 2.25 10.13 -7.15
CA PRO A 101 0.95 10.06 -6.51
C PRO A 101 0.21 11.38 -6.59
N TRP A 102 -1.12 11.36 -6.64
CA TRP A 102 -1.92 12.57 -6.52
C TRP A 102 -2.75 12.52 -5.26
N GLN A 103 -2.96 13.71 -4.69
CA GLN A 103 -3.75 13.92 -3.50
C GLN A 103 -5.16 14.36 -3.89
N HIS A 104 -6.14 13.82 -3.18
CA HIS A 104 -7.54 14.20 -3.30
C HIS A 104 -7.86 15.32 -2.30
N PRO A 105 -8.98 16.06 -2.49
CA PRO A 105 -9.36 17.16 -1.59
C PRO A 105 -9.57 16.75 -0.12
N ASP A 106 -9.89 15.48 0.14
CA ASP A 106 -10.03 14.88 1.47
C ASP A 106 -8.69 14.49 2.12
N GLY A 107 -7.57 14.74 1.43
CA GLY A 107 -6.23 14.42 1.89
C GLY A 107 -5.83 12.95 1.71
N LEU A 108 -6.66 12.12 1.06
CA LEU A 108 -6.30 10.77 0.63
C LEU A 108 -5.47 10.81 -0.65
N GLU A 109 -4.82 9.69 -0.96
CA GLU A 109 -3.85 9.63 -2.05
C GLU A 109 -4.13 8.44 -2.96
N SER A 110 -4.02 8.66 -4.27
CA SER A 110 -4.05 7.59 -5.27
C SER A 110 -2.72 7.52 -6.00
N ARG A 111 -2.39 6.32 -6.48
CA ARG A 111 -1.17 6.06 -7.23
C ARG A 111 -1.50 5.37 -8.55
N ARG A 112 -0.71 5.68 -9.58
CA ARG A 112 -0.69 4.94 -10.84
C ARG A 112 0.67 4.30 -11.06
N LEU A 113 0.66 3.07 -11.58
CA LEU A 113 1.84 2.35 -12.02
C LEU A 113 1.60 1.80 -13.43
N GLY A 114 2.37 2.27 -14.40
CA GLY A 114 2.34 1.74 -15.76
C GLY A 114 3.17 0.47 -15.90
N LEU A 115 2.82 -0.36 -16.88
CA LEU A 115 3.57 -1.52 -17.32
C LEU A 115 3.76 -1.41 -18.83
N SER A 116 5.00 -1.51 -19.31
CA SER A 116 5.35 -1.53 -20.73
C SER A 116 6.40 -2.60 -20.99
N PHE A 117 6.05 -3.61 -21.77
CA PHE A 117 6.97 -4.68 -22.16
C PHE A 117 6.62 -5.24 -23.54
N GLN A 118 7.59 -5.85 -24.20
CA GLN A 118 7.34 -6.59 -25.43
C GLN A 118 6.82 -7.97 -25.09
N VAL A 119 5.72 -8.36 -25.72
CA VAL A 119 5.10 -9.67 -25.53
C VAL A 119 5.95 -10.71 -26.24
N GLU A 120 6.32 -11.77 -25.53
CA GLU A 120 7.19 -12.84 -26.00
C GLU A 120 6.48 -14.18 -25.78
N GLU A 121 6.91 -15.22 -26.50
CA GLU A 121 6.33 -16.56 -26.36
C GLU A 121 6.44 -17.10 -24.93
N ALA A 122 7.54 -16.80 -24.23
CA ALA A 122 7.76 -17.16 -22.83
C ALA A 122 6.74 -16.53 -21.86
N HIS A 123 6.05 -15.46 -22.26
CA HIS A 123 5.01 -14.83 -21.46
C HIS A 123 3.64 -15.53 -21.58
N PHE A 124 3.51 -16.58 -22.39
CA PHE A 124 2.27 -17.35 -22.48
C PHE A 124 2.43 -18.69 -21.77
N LEU A 125 1.60 -18.92 -20.74
CA LEU A 125 1.46 -20.23 -20.11
C LEU A 125 0.19 -20.88 -20.64
N GLU A 126 0.33 -22.01 -21.32
CA GLU A 126 -0.81 -22.70 -21.96
C GLU A 126 -1.59 -21.77 -22.92
N GLY A 127 -0.88 -20.85 -23.59
CA GLY A 127 -1.48 -19.87 -24.50
C GLY A 127 -2.13 -18.65 -23.81
N VAL A 128 -2.02 -18.53 -22.48
CA VAL A 128 -2.63 -17.45 -21.70
C VAL A 128 -1.56 -16.52 -21.13
N LEU A 129 -1.75 -15.22 -21.33
CA LEU A 129 -1.01 -14.15 -20.67
C LEU A 129 -1.87 -13.54 -19.56
N THR A 130 -1.46 -13.73 -18.30
CA THR A 130 -2.16 -13.19 -17.14
C THR A 130 -1.41 -12.00 -16.57
N LEU A 131 -2.08 -10.86 -16.47
CA LEU A 131 -1.54 -9.66 -15.84
C LEU A 131 -2.32 -9.37 -14.57
N LYS A 132 -1.62 -9.17 -13.44
CA LYS A 132 -2.23 -8.81 -12.15
C LYS A 132 -1.55 -7.59 -11.57
N CYS A 133 -2.35 -6.75 -10.91
CA CYS A 133 -1.83 -5.63 -10.15
C CYS A 133 -2.18 -5.78 -8.68
N LYS A 134 -1.18 -5.64 -7.80
CA LYS A 134 -1.37 -5.70 -6.35
C LYS A 134 -1.18 -4.33 -5.74
N ALA A 135 -2.12 -3.92 -4.91
CA ALA A 135 -2.02 -2.72 -4.09
C ALA A 135 -1.79 -3.11 -2.62
N ARG A 136 -0.83 -2.45 -1.96
CA ARG A 136 -0.54 -2.65 -0.53
C ARG A 136 -0.57 -1.32 0.19
N VAL A 137 -1.27 -1.25 1.32
CA VAL A 137 -1.36 -0.05 2.15
C VAL A 137 -0.80 -0.35 3.53
N ALA A 138 0.24 0.39 3.91
CA ALA A 138 1.05 0.12 5.10
C ALA A 138 1.52 -1.34 5.19
N ALA A 139 2.08 -1.76 6.33
CA ALA A 139 2.51 -3.15 6.56
C ALA A 139 1.34 -4.11 6.87
N ILE A 140 0.09 -3.64 6.76
CA ILE A 140 -1.09 -4.30 7.34
C ILE A 140 -2.18 -4.68 6.33
N TYR A 141 -2.12 -4.26 5.06
CA TYR A 141 -3.17 -4.57 4.08
C TYR A 141 -2.65 -4.82 2.65
N THR A 142 -3.18 -5.86 1.99
CA THR A 142 -2.89 -6.24 0.60
C THR A 142 -4.18 -6.59 -0.15
N ALA A 143 -4.39 -5.98 -1.33
CA ALA A 143 -5.49 -6.27 -2.26
C ALA A 143 -4.96 -6.57 -3.67
N VAL A 144 -5.69 -7.38 -4.45
CA VAL A 144 -5.29 -7.88 -5.78
C VAL A 144 -6.44 -7.75 -6.76
N GLU A 145 -6.14 -7.27 -7.97
CA GLU A 145 -6.99 -7.38 -9.16
C GLU A 145 -6.48 -8.50 -10.07
#